data_AF-A0AA40EK89-F1
#
_entry.id   AF-A0AA40EK89-F1
#
_cell.length_a   1.000
_cell.length_b   1.000
_cell.length_c   1.000
_cell.angle_alpha   90.00
_cell.angle_beta   90.00
_cell.angle_gamma   90.00
#
_symmetry.space_group_name_H-M   'P 1'
#
loop_
_entity.id
_entity.type
_entity.pdbx_description
1 polymer ?
#
loop_
_entity_poly.entity_id
_entity_poly.type
_entity_poly.pdbx_seq_one_letter_code
_entity_poly.pdbx_strand_id
1 'polypeptide(L)'
;MISLFQRRNITFALLGGWAVFLRGGTRTTEDVDFTAASTMNLLKEAMLPEQRLCSPQIHGATSIQVFVHTGGPWDPSVPHVLPYTVSVDIIIGGRR
;
A
#
# COMPACT_ATOMS: atom_id res chain seq x y z
N MET A 1 4.11 -2.92 1.57
CA MET A 1 4.00 -1.97 0.43
C MET A 1 5.33 -1.38 0.00
N ILE A 2 6.03 -0.58 0.83
CA ILE A 2 7.33 0.02 0.45
C ILE A 2 8.34 -1.02 -0.05
N SER A 3 8.54 -2.10 0.71
CA SER A 3 9.48 -3.15 0.33
C SER A 3 9.09 -3.87 -0.97
N LEU A 4 7.78 -4.04 -1.23
CA LEU A 4 7.28 -4.59 -2.49
C LEU A 4 7.66 -3.68 -3.66
N PHE A 5 7.38 -2.38 -3.56
CA PHE A 5 7.70 -1.44 -4.64
C PHE A 5 9.20 -1.37 -4.89
N GLN A 6 10.02 -1.37 -3.84
CA GLN A 6 11.49 -1.43 -3.96
C GLN A 6 11.97 -2.71 -4.65
N ARG A 7 11.51 -3.90 -4.23
CA ARG A 7 11.87 -5.18 -4.86
C ARG A 7 11.48 -5.27 -6.34
N ARG A 8 10.46 -4.53 -6.74
CA ARG A 8 9.91 -4.52 -8.10
C ARG A 8 10.37 -3.31 -8.93
N ASN A 9 11.27 -2.47 -8.39
CA ASN A 9 11.73 -1.22 -9.02
C ASN A 9 10.58 -0.29 -9.44
N ILE A 10 9.48 -0.29 -8.68
CA ILE A 10 8.35 0.61 -8.90
C ILE A 10 8.67 1.92 -8.16
N THR A 11 8.82 3.02 -8.90
CA THR A 11 8.94 4.34 -8.28
C THR A 11 7.60 4.71 -7.64
N PHE A 12 7.62 5.19 -6.40
CA PHE A 12 6.40 5.51 -5.66
C PHE A 12 6.57 6.75 -4.78
N ALA A 13 5.44 7.32 -4.34
CA ALA A 13 5.40 8.32 -3.29
C ALA A 13 4.20 8.07 -2.37
N LEU A 14 4.37 8.41 -1.08
CA LEU A 14 3.27 8.44 -0.11
C LEU A 14 2.46 9.72 -0.30
N LEU A 15 1.14 9.58 -0.28
CA LEU A 15 0.17 10.67 -0.40
C LEU A 15 -0.75 10.72 0.84
N GLY A 16 -1.71 11.64 0.79
CA GLY A 16 -2.83 11.65 1.74
C GLY A 16 -2.47 12.01 3.18
N GLY A 17 -3.34 11.61 4.10
CA GLY A 17 -3.25 11.95 5.51
C GLY A 17 -1.98 11.39 6.16
N TRP A 18 -1.63 10.16 5.83
CA TRP A 18 -0.44 9.50 6.38
C TRP A 18 0.85 10.22 5.98
N ALA A 19 0.96 10.65 4.71
CA ALA A 19 2.12 11.42 4.26
C ALA A 19 2.22 12.78 4.95
N VAL A 20 1.09 13.44 5.25
CA VAL A 20 1.06 14.70 6.01
C VAL A 20 1.52 14.47 7.46
N PHE A 21 1.02 13.42 8.10
CA PHE A 21 1.41 13.04 9.46
C PHE A 21 2.91 12.77 9.56
N LEU A 22 3.47 11.98 8.65
CA LEU A 22 4.92 11.67 8.60
C LEU A 22 5.82 12.91 8.40
N ARG A 23 5.26 14.04 7.93
CA ARG A 23 5.98 15.32 7.78
C ARG A 23 5.75 16.27 8.97
N GLY A 24 5.23 15.79 10.09
CA GLY A 24 4.99 16.56 11.31
C GLY A 24 3.62 17.23 11.39
N GLY A 25 2.70 16.91 10.48
CA GLY A 25 1.31 17.35 10.60
C GLY A 25 0.53 16.58 11.68
N THR A 26 -0.62 17.11 12.09
CA THR A 26 -1.48 16.52 13.13
C THR A 26 -2.69 15.76 12.58
N ARG A 27 -2.81 15.64 11.25
CA ARG A 27 -3.93 14.94 10.60
C ARG A 27 -3.85 13.44 10.91
N THR A 28 -4.89 12.92 11.54
CA THR A 28 -5.11 11.47 11.68
C THR A 28 -5.73 10.90 10.41
N THR A 29 -5.44 9.64 10.11
CA THR A 29 -5.97 8.92 8.95
C THR A 29 -6.04 7.44 9.32
N GLU A 30 -6.91 6.68 8.66
CA GLU A 30 -7.10 5.24 8.92
C GLU A 30 -6.59 4.37 7.76
N ASP A 31 -6.08 5.01 6.72
CA ASP A 31 -5.66 4.48 5.44
C ASP A 31 -4.28 5.02 5.02
N VAL A 32 -3.67 4.38 4.03
CA VAL A 32 -2.39 4.82 3.46
C VAL A 32 -2.50 4.95 1.95
N ASP A 33 -2.25 6.15 1.44
CA ASP A 33 -2.25 6.41 0.00
C ASP A 33 -0.84 6.33 -0.60
N PHE A 34 -0.74 5.69 -1.76
CA PHE A 34 0.45 5.70 -2.60
C PHE A 34 0.10 6.18 -4.01
N THR A 35 1.03 6.90 -4.63
CA THR A 35 1.13 6.92 -6.08
C THR A 35 2.30 6.06 -6.54
N ALA A 36 2.12 5.32 -7.62
CA ALA A 36 3.12 4.42 -8.19
C ALA A 36 3.28 4.64 -9.70
N ALA A 37 4.52 4.82 -10.16
CA ALA A 37 4.88 4.89 -11.57
C ALA A 37 4.91 3.48 -12.17
N SER A 38 3.73 2.97 -12.51
CA SER A 38 3.53 1.62 -13.02
C SER A 38 2.33 1.56 -13.98
N THR A 39 1.90 0.36 -14.32
CA THR A 39 0.57 0.10 -14.91
C THR A 39 -0.21 -0.79 -13.96
N MET A 40 -1.54 -0.81 -14.08
CA MET A 40 -2.37 -1.70 -13.26
C MET A 40 -1.98 -3.18 -13.44
N ASN A 41 -1.66 -3.61 -14.66
CA ASN A 41 -1.24 -5.00 -14.92
C ASN A 41 0.07 -5.36 -14.19
N LEU A 42 1.10 -4.51 -14.33
CA LEU A 42 2.38 -4.73 -13.64
C LEU A 42 2.23 -4.66 -12.12
N LEU A 43 1.38 -3.77 -11.62
CA LEU A 43 1.08 -3.68 -10.19
C LEU A 43 0.40 -4.97 -9.68
N LYS A 44 -0.56 -5.51 -10.42
CA LYS A 44 -1.21 -6.79 -10.06
C LYS A 44 -0.24 -7.95 -10.06
N GLU A 45 0.58 -8.07 -11.10
CA GLU A 45 1.62 -9.11 -11.19
C GLU A 45 2.60 -9.01 -10.01
N ALA A 46 2.97 -7.78 -9.62
CA ALA A 46 3.82 -7.54 -8.47
C ALA A 46 3.17 -7.96 -7.15
N MET A 47 1.86 -7.73 -6.97
CA MET A 47 1.12 -8.03 -5.74
C MET A 47 0.69 -9.50 -5.61
N LEU A 48 0.53 -10.22 -6.72
CA LEU A 48 0.04 -11.61 -6.74
C LEU A 48 0.76 -12.57 -5.77
N PRO A 49 2.11 -12.55 -5.62
CA PRO A 49 2.79 -13.46 -4.68
C PRO A 49 2.73 -13.01 -3.21
N GLU A 50 2.24 -11.82 -2.90
CA GLU A 50 2.29 -11.25 -1.55
C GLU A 50 1.13 -11.75 -0.69
N GLN A 51 1.38 -12.79 0.12
CA GLN A 51 0.36 -13.36 1.03
C GLN A 51 -0.23 -12.36 2.03
N ARG A 52 0.48 -11.27 2.30
CA ARG A 52 0.07 -10.20 3.24
C ARG A 52 -0.97 -9.26 2.64
N LEU A 53 -1.20 -9.31 1.32
CA LEU A 53 -2.09 -8.40 0.61
C LEU A 53 -3.41 -9.08 0.25
N CYS A 54 -4.52 -8.42 0.59
CA CYS A 54 -5.84 -8.74 0.05
C CYS A 54 -6.12 -7.78 -1.11
N SER A 55 -5.96 -8.26 -2.33
CA SER A 55 -6.26 -7.47 -3.54
C SER A 55 -7.67 -7.81 -4.05
N PRO A 56 -8.51 -6.81 -4.38
CA PRO A 56 -9.82 -7.07 -4.96
C PRO A 56 -9.69 -7.62 -6.37
N GLN A 57 -10.67 -8.43 -6.79
CA GLN A 57 -10.73 -8.95 -8.16
C GLN A 57 -11.07 -7.85 -9.18
N ILE A 58 -11.85 -6.85 -8.75
CA ILE A 58 -12.32 -5.73 -9.57
C ILE A 58 -11.64 -4.45 -9.07
N HIS A 59 -11.10 -3.66 -9.98
CA HIS A 59 -10.39 -2.41 -9.68
C HIS A 59 -10.54 -1.43 -10.84
N GLY A 60 -10.23 -0.16 -10.60
CA GLY A 60 -10.20 0.86 -11.63
C GLY A 60 -9.00 0.68 -12.58
N ALA A 61 -8.99 1.45 -13.67
CA ALA A 61 -7.85 1.48 -14.60
C ALA A 61 -6.63 2.19 -13.99
N THR A 62 -6.86 3.16 -13.10
CA THR A 62 -5.84 4.07 -12.57
C THR A 62 -5.72 4.03 -11.05
N SER A 63 -6.58 3.28 -10.36
CA SER A 63 -6.50 3.12 -8.91
C SER A 63 -6.99 1.74 -8.48
N ILE A 64 -6.40 1.25 -7.40
CA ILE A 64 -6.82 0.03 -6.71
C ILE A 64 -6.71 0.26 -5.20
N GLN A 65 -7.76 -0.12 -4.48
CA GLN A 65 -7.71 -0.23 -3.03
C GLN A 65 -7.35 -1.67 -2.67
N VAL A 66 -6.37 -1.85 -1.79
CA VAL A 66 -5.97 -3.14 -1.25
C VAL A 66 -5.98 -3.09 0.27
N PHE A 67 -6.07 -4.24 0.92
CA PHE A 67 -5.91 -4.34 2.37
C PHE A 67 -4.60 -5.04 2.68
N VAL A 68 -3.87 -4.53 3.67
CA VAL A 68 -2.60 -5.10 4.13
C VAL A 68 -2.81 -5.66 5.52
N HIS A 69 -2.58 -6.96 5.71
CA HIS A 69 -2.55 -7.52 7.05
C HIS A 69 -1.40 -6.94 7.86
N THR A 70 -1.65 -6.61 9.12
CA THR A 70 -0.71 -6.02 10.07
C THR A 70 -0.95 -6.62 11.46
N GLY A 71 0.03 -6.52 12.34
CA GLY A 71 -0.04 -7.06 13.70
C GLY A 71 0.05 -8.58 13.78
N GLY A 72 0.26 -9.07 15.00
CA GLY A 72 0.33 -10.49 15.34
C GLY A 72 1.32 -11.26 14.45
N PRO A 73 0.88 -12.34 13.76
CA PRO A 73 1.77 -13.17 12.93
C PRO A 73 2.45 -12.42 11.78
N TRP A 74 1.88 -11.28 11.33
CA TRP A 74 2.41 -10.52 10.20
C TRP A 74 3.54 -9.57 10.58
N ASP A 75 3.64 -9.20 11.86
CA ASP A 75 4.63 -8.28 12.40
C ASP A 75 5.24 -8.84 13.70
N PRO A 76 6.10 -9.86 13.62
CA PRO A 76 6.63 -10.57 14.79
C PRO A 76 7.50 -9.69 15.69
N SER A 77 7.97 -8.53 15.21
CA SER A 77 8.69 -7.54 16.01
C SER A 77 7.80 -6.78 17.00
N VAL A 78 6.47 -6.80 16.83
CA VAL A 78 5.49 -6.14 17.69
C VAL A 78 4.37 -7.11 18.08
N PRO A 79 4.69 -8.19 18.82
CA PRO A 79 3.80 -9.35 19.01
C PRO A 79 2.52 -9.05 19.81
N HIS A 80 2.46 -7.92 20.49
CA HIS A 80 1.31 -7.48 21.29
C HIS A 80 0.24 -6.74 20.47
N VAL A 81 0.55 -6.35 19.22
CA VAL A 81 -0.41 -5.70 18.33
C VAL A 81 -1.34 -6.77 17.76
N LEU A 82 -2.65 -6.60 17.94
CA LEU A 82 -3.64 -7.53 17.41
C LEU A 82 -3.63 -7.52 15.87
N PRO A 83 -3.91 -8.67 15.22
CA PRO A 83 -4.08 -8.72 13.78
C PRO A 83 -5.15 -7.72 13.30
N TYR A 84 -4.79 -6.90 12.33
CA TYR A 84 -5.66 -5.89 11.74
C TYR A 84 -5.35 -5.71 10.25
N THR A 85 -6.32 -5.25 9.47
CA THR A 85 -6.13 -4.93 8.05
C THR A 85 -6.17 -3.42 7.84
N VAL A 86 -5.07 -2.87 7.33
CA VAL A 86 -5.00 -1.45 6.97
C VAL A 86 -5.40 -1.27 5.52
N SER A 87 -6.30 -0.30 5.25
CA SER A 87 -6.67 0.07 3.88
C SER A 87 -5.53 0.83 3.21
N VAL A 88 -5.23 0.48 1.96
CA VAL A 88 -4.19 1.12 1.16
C VAL A 88 -4.70 1.42 -0.23
N ASP A 89 -4.72 2.69 -0.59
CA ASP A 89 -5.06 3.14 -1.93
C ASP A 89 -3.80 3.32 -2.77
N ILE A 90 -3.75 2.70 -3.95
CA ILE A 90 -2.64 2.80 -4.87
C ILE A 90 -3.13 3.44 -6.17
N ILE A 91 -2.62 4.63 -6.45
CA ILE A 91 -2.95 5.41 -7.63
C ILE A 91 -1.81 5.25 -8.64
N ILE A 92 -2.14 4.81 -9.86
CA ILE A 92 -1.19 4.78 -10.97
C ILE A 92 -0.88 6.22 -11.37
N GLY A 93 0.33 6.67 -11.04
CA GLY A 93 0.83 8.00 -11.37
C GLY A 93 1.68 7.96 -12.63
N GLY A 94 1.24 8.71 -13.65
CA GLY A 94 1.95 9.14 -14.86
C GLY A 94 3.18 8.37 -15.33
N ARG A 95 3.09 7.77 -16.53
CA ARG A 95 4.24 7.72 -17.44
C ARG A 95 4.64 9.17 -17.74
N ARG A 96 5.84 9.58 -17.36
CA ARG A 96 6.52 10.63 -18.11
C ARG A 96 7.10 10.01 -19.37
#